data_AF-A0A7V6YZR6-F1
#
_entry.id   AF-A0A7V6YZR6-F1
#
_cell.length_a   1.000
_cell.length_b   1.000
_cell.length_c   1.000
_cell.angle_alpha   90.00
_cell.angle_beta   90.00
_cell.angle_gamma   90.00
#
_symmetry.space_group_name_H-M   'P 1'
#
loop_
_entity.id
_entity.type
_entity.pdbx_description
1 polymer ?
#
loop_
_entity_poly.entity_id
_entity_poly.type
_entity_poly.pdbx_seq_one_letter_code
_entity_poly.pdbx_strand_id
1 'polypeptide(L)'
;MSDSTDNSVRIVFTGDVALGGEFLERARPRNAPLTFPFTTINDTLSDADVVVVNLEGPIGTEGQPRPGRSALLFNDPAVLDWLAGFRCSVCCLANNHMMDYGPEALARTQRLLSERGIHHVGAGMNAEQAGKELRLTIRGLKLAILAFTTDEVHVGSVLAGASEPGSCGLPDEKILCDRVSRLAAETDAVIVLLHWGYEYFHYPAPVQVDLCRKLADAGARVVVGHHPHVQQGCETRGTSLISYSLGNLLLPEMRSASGRLQYRKPVTRQYALLNTTILQGRLGEWQLSGGAWDSHYNLLPFREASAEQFTTRMSEMSEPFKLSNYGLFWDNYATRRRAELKSEEFRDALAKIGKTDFRTLLRTFSVRDLRRNFRRLAKLATGRKTEASLADSAIKHTSAS
;
A
#
# COMPACT_ATOMS: atom_id res chain seq x y z
N MET A 1 30.47 -33.18 -10.62
CA MET A 1 30.81 -32.17 -9.60
C MET A 1 30.69 -30.83 -10.30
N SER A 2 29.85 -29.87 -9.96
CA SER A 2 28.94 -29.64 -8.84
C SER A 2 27.87 -28.68 -9.36
N ASP A 3 26.59 -28.99 -9.19
CA ASP A 3 25.62 -27.96 -8.81
C ASP A 3 24.37 -28.66 -8.27
N SER A 4 24.41 -29.03 -6.99
CA SER A 4 23.19 -29.07 -6.21
C SER A 4 22.74 -27.62 -6.07
N THR A 5 22.12 -27.06 -7.11
CA THR A 5 21.52 -25.73 -7.02
C THR A 5 20.42 -25.83 -5.98
N ASP A 6 20.63 -25.16 -4.86
CA ASP A 6 19.63 -24.97 -3.83
C ASP A 6 18.32 -24.51 -4.50
N ASN A 7 17.26 -25.31 -4.40
CA ASN A 7 15.98 -25.07 -5.07
C ASN A 7 15.26 -23.93 -4.34
N SER A 8 15.76 -22.72 -4.57
CA SER A 8 15.43 -21.51 -3.85
C SER A 8 15.02 -20.39 -4.79
N VAL A 9 14.10 -19.53 -4.35
CA VAL A 9 13.68 -18.33 -5.08
C VAL A 9 13.77 -17.14 -4.16
N ARG A 10 14.58 -16.14 -4.53
CA ARG A 10 14.68 -14.87 -3.80
C ARG A 10 13.60 -13.91 -4.30
N ILE A 11 12.77 -13.43 -3.38
CA ILE A 11 11.67 -12.50 -3.64
C ILE A 11 11.91 -11.23 -2.83
N VAL A 12 11.78 -10.07 -3.48
CA VAL A 12 11.84 -8.77 -2.83
C VAL A 12 10.51 -8.06 -3.00
N PHE A 13 9.92 -7.62 -1.90
CA PHE A 13 8.71 -6.80 -1.89
C PHE A 13 9.06 -5.36 -1.56
N THR A 14 8.49 -4.43 -2.31
CA THR A 14 8.66 -2.99 -2.09
C THR A 14 7.39 -2.36 -1.52
N GLY A 15 7.51 -1.15 -0.97
CA GLY A 15 6.36 -0.32 -0.65
C GLY A 15 5.65 0.27 -1.87
N ASP A 16 4.72 1.20 -1.60
CA ASP A 16 3.89 1.88 -2.60
C ASP A 16 4.74 2.71 -3.57
N VAL A 17 4.45 2.58 -4.88
CA VAL A 17 5.10 3.31 -5.96
C VAL A 17 4.08 4.10 -6.77
N ALA A 18 4.28 5.42 -6.82
CA ALA A 18 3.63 6.33 -7.74
C ALA A 18 4.68 7.27 -8.35
N LEU A 19 5.20 6.96 -9.53
CA LEU A 19 6.16 7.79 -10.26
C LEU A 19 5.47 9.01 -10.88
N GLY A 20 5.05 9.96 -10.05
CA GLY A 20 4.22 11.09 -10.45
C GLY A 20 4.40 12.32 -9.56
N GLY A 21 3.43 13.23 -9.59
CA GLY A 21 3.35 14.36 -8.66
C GLY A 21 4.51 15.36 -8.77
N GLU A 22 4.87 15.96 -7.63
CA GLU A 22 5.89 17.01 -7.57
C GLU A 22 7.28 16.54 -8.05
N PHE A 23 7.55 15.23 -8.06
CA PHE A 23 8.77 14.68 -8.64
C PHE A 23 8.92 15.07 -10.11
N LEU A 24 7.85 14.92 -10.91
CA LEU A 24 7.83 15.27 -12.33
C LEU A 24 7.93 16.79 -12.54
N GLU A 25 7.45 17.60 -11.58
CA GLU A 25 7.44 19.06 -11.66
C GLU A 25 8.77 19.71 -11.23
N ARG A 26 9.43 19.18 -10.19
CA ARG A 26 10.44 19.92 -9.42
C ARG A 26 11.84 19.33 -9.43
N ALA A 27 11.97 18.02 -9.62
CA ALA A 27 13.18 17.34 -9.16
C ALA A 27 13.93 16.58 -10.25
N ARG A 28 13.68 16.83 -11.54
CA ARG A 28 14.49 16.22 -12.60
C ARG A 28 15.83 16.99 -12.71
N PRO A 29 17.00 16.41 -12.33
CA PRO A 29 18.28 16.98 -12.75
C PRO A 29 18.27 17.11 -14.27
N ARG A 30 18.80 18.22 -14.82
CA ARG A 30 18.84 18.43 -16.28
C ARG A 30 19.39 17.16 -16.96
N ASN A 31 18.59 16.57 -17.86
CA ASN A 31 18.90 15.36 -18.64
C ASN A 31 18.93 14.01 -17.90
N ALA A 32 18.55 13.91 -16.63
CA ALA A 32 18.43 12.60 -15.97
C ALA A 32 17.23 11.80 -16.52
N PRO A 33 17.34 10.46 -16.65
CA PRO A 33 16.19 9.58 -16.85
C PRO A 33 15.21 9.68 -15.66
N LEU A 34 13.91 9.53 -15.90
CA LEU A 34 12.90 9.57 -14.82
C LEU A 34 13.01 8.39 -13.83
N THR A 35 13.79 7.36 -14.18
CA THR A 35 14.09 6.23 -13.31
C THR A 35 15.19 6.50 -12.29
N PHE A 36 15.83 7.69 -12.31
CA PHE A 36 16.96 8.00 -11.42
C PHE A 36 16.69 7.75 -9.93
N PRO A 37 15.49 8.00 -9.36
CA PRO A 37 15.21 7.73 -7.94
C PRO A 37 15.56 6.31 -7.51
N PHE A 38 15.39 5.35 -8.41
CA PHE A 38 15.54 3.92 -8.12
C PHE A 38 16.96 3.41 -8.32
N THR A 39 17.83 4.17 -9.00
CA THR A 39 19.16 3.68 -9.38
C THR A 39 20.02 3.27 -8.20
N THR A 40 19.88 3.97 -7.06
CA THR A 40 20.60 3.75 -5.80
C THR A 40 20.16 2.49 -5.04
N ILE A 41 18.99 1.94 -5.35
CA ILE A 41 18.46 0.72 -4.71
C ILE A 41 18.49 -0.48 -5.66
N ASN A 42 18.79 -0.28 -6.95
CA ASN A 42 18.81 -1.34 -7.93
C ASN A 42 19.76 -2.47 -7.54
N ASP A 43 20.91 -2.17 -6.93
CA ASP A 43 21.84 -3.21 -6.46
C ASP A 43 21.16 -4.14 -5.44
N THR A 44 20.40 -3.58 -4.49
CA THR A 44 19.62 -4.34 -3.50
C THR A 44 18.54 -5.22 -4.14
N LEU A 45 17.99 -4.79 -5.27
CA LEU A 45 16.89 -5.49 -5.97
C LEU A 45 17.39 -6.46 -7.05
N SER A 46 18.56 -6.21 -7.64
CA SER A 46 19.09 -6.90 -8.84
C SER A 46 19.34 -8.38 -8.62
N ASP A 47 19.59 -8.75 -7.37
CA ASP A 47 19.84 -10.12 -6.97
C ASP A 47 18.55 -10.95 -6.86
N ALA A 48 17.39 -10.31 -6.74
CA ALA A 48 16.10 -10.98 -6.67
C ALA A 48 15.84 -11.83 -7.93
N ASP A 49 15.14 -12.95 -7.74
CA ASP A 49 14.53 -13.67 -8.86
C ASP A 49 13.17 -13.07 -9.21
N VAL A 50 12.45 -12.52 -8.21
CA VAL A 50 11.17 -11.82 -8.37
C VAL A 50 11.17 -10.52 -7.55
N VAL A 51 10.84 -9.41 -8.19
CA VAL A 51 10.57 -8.12 -7.53
C VAL A 51 9.06 -7.85 -7.58
N VAL A 52 8.45 -7.66 -6.41
CA VAL A 52 7.02 -7.38 -6.27
C VAL A 52 6.83 -5.95 -5.81
N VAL A 53 6.04 -5.18 -6.57
CA VAL A 53 5.81 -3.75 -6.36
C VAL A 53 4.32 -3.47 -6.26
N ASN A 54 3.86 -2.69 -5.28
CA ASN A 54 2.54 -2.07 -5.36
C ASN A 54 2.61 -0.84 -6.26
N LEU A 55 2.08 -0.97 -7.47
CA LEU A 55 2.02 0.11 -8.45
C LEU A 55 0.73 0.89 -8.22
N GLU A 56 0.82 1.96 -7.45
CA GLU A 56 -0.32 2.72 -6.97
C GLU A 56 -0.73 3.79 -7.99
N GLY A 57 -1.90 3.58 -8.59
CA GLY A 57 -2.39 4.38 -9.72
C GLY A 57 -1.99 3.84 -11.09
N PRO A 58 -2.76 4.17 -12.14
CA PRO A 58 -2.51 3.68 -13.49
C PRO A 58 -1.23 4.28 -14.11
N ILE A 59 -0.70 3.65 -15.15
CA ILE A 59 0.39 4.18 -15.97
C ILE A 59 -0.20 5.15 -17.00
N GLY A 60 0.16 6.42 -16.84
CA GLY A 60 -0.35 7.53 -17.63
C GLY A 60 -1.71 8.04 -17.13
N THR A 61 -2.19 9.09 -17.79
CA THR A 61 -3.42 9.82 -17.46
C THR A 61 -4.43 9.78 -18.61
N GLU A 62 -4.28 8.81 -19.52
CA GLU A 62 -5.14 8.61 -20.68
C GLU A 62 -6.49 8.02 -20.23
N GLY A 63 -7.40 8.90 -19.85
CA GLY A 63 -8.74 8.56 -19.37
C GLY A 63 -9.36 9.73 -18.61
N GLN A 64 -10.57 9.55 -18.09
CA GLN A 64 -11.25 10.62 -17.36
C GLN A 64 -10.81 10.64 -15.88
N PRO A 65 -10.29 11.77 -15.38
CA PRO A 65 -9.94 11.89 -13.98
C PRO A 65 -11.18 11.70 -13.11
N ARG A 66 -11.08 10.82 -12.11
CA ARG A 66 -12.19 10.47 -11.22
C ARG A 66 -12.62 11.69 -10.40
N PRO A 67 -13.89 12.13 -10.50
CA PRO A 67 -14.34 13.32 -9.78
C PRO A 67 -14.37 13.09 -8.27
N GLY A 68 -14.17 14.18 -7.51
CA GLY A 68 -14.33 14.16 -6.04
C GLY A 68 -13.18 13.51 -5.25
N ARG A 69 -12.12 13.03 -5.92
CA ARG A 69 -10.92 12.51 -5.26
C ARG A 69 -10.07 13.63 -4.66
N SER A 70 -9.52 13.37 -3.48
CA SER A 70 -8.62 14.29 -2.79
C SER A 70 -7.24 14.34 -3.46
N ALA A 71 -6.80 13.28 -4.16
CA ALA A 71 -5.66 13.29 -5.09
C ALA A 71 -5.92 12.25 -6.17
N LEU A 72 -5.34 12.48 -7.35
CA LEU A 72 -5.36 11.56 -8.46
C LEU A 72 -3.94 11.06 -8.71
N LEU A 73 -3.67 9.80 -8.40
CA LEU A 73 -2.36 9.18 -8.59
C LEU A 73 -2.26 8.59 -9.99
N PHE A 74 -1.04 8.65 -10.52
CA PHE A 74 -0.64 8.01 -11.76
C PHE A 74 0.86 7.76 -11.72
N ASN A 75 1.31 6.91 -12.62
CA ASN A 75 2.70 6.60 -12.85
C ASN A 75 3.10 7.07 -14.25
N ASP A 76 4.24 7.77 -14.34
CA ASP A 76 4.87 8.05 -15.62
C ASP A 76 5.31 6.74 -16.30
N PRO A 77 5.14 6.58 -17.64
CA PRO A 77 5.56 5.39 -18.37
C PRO A 77 7.01 4.96 -18.15
N ALA A 78 7.92 5.87 -17.75
CA ALA A 78 9.29 5.52 -17.42
C ALA A 78 9.43 4.50 -16.27
N VAL A 79 8.39 4.31 -15.44
CA VAL A 79 8.38 3.24 -14.43
C VAL A 79 8.54 1.85 -15.07
N LEU A 80 8.08 1.68 -16.32
CA LEU A 80 8.23 0.44 -17.07
C LEU A 80 9.70 0.12 -17.36
N ASP A 81 10.53 1.12 -17.62
CA ASP A 81 11.94 0.92 -17.90
C ASP A 81 12.71 0.46 -16.65
N TRP A 82 12.29 0.92 -15.47
CA TRP A 82 12.81 0.41 -14.20
C TRP A 82 12.36 -1.03 -13.94
N LEU A 83 11.06 -1.31 -14.07
CA LEU A 83 10.49 -2.64 -13.84
C LEU A 83 11.04 -3.69 -14.82
N ALA A 84 11.29 -3.33 -16.08
CA ALA A 84 11.87 -4.23 -17.09
C ALA A 84 13.35 -4.56 -16.84
N GLY A 85 14.02 -3.85 -15.93
CA GLY A 85 15.42 -4.09 -15.56
C GLY A 85 15.63 -5.33 -14.67
N PHE A 86 14.56 -5.93 -14.13
CA PHE A 86 14.65 -7.09 -13.24
C PHE A 86 14.34 -8.40 -13.97
N ARG A 87 14.83 -9.52 -13.42
CA ARG A 87 14.60 -10.87 -13.99
C ARG A 87 13.10 -11.20 -14.12
N CYS A 88 12.33 -10.85 -13.10
CA CYS A 88 10.88 -10.98 -13.07
C CYS A 88 10.32 -9.86 -12.19
N SER A 89 9.40 -9.07 -12.76
CA SER A 89 8.68 -8.03 -12.03
C SER A 89 7.20 -8.37 -11.95
N VAL A 90 6.61 -8.17 -10.78
CA VAL A 90 5.18 -8.36 -10.51
C VAL A 90 4.60 -7.07 -9.94
N CYS A 91 3.65 -6.47 -10.64
CA CYS A 91 2.91 -5.31 -10.16
C CYS A 91 1.60 -5.72 -9.50
N CYS A 92 1.44 -5.38 -8.23
CA CYS A 92 0.13 -5.36 -7.57
C CYS A 92 -0.65 -4.13 -8.04
N LEU A 93 -1.81 -4.36 -8.64
CA LEU A 93 -2.74 -3.34 -9.11
C LEU A 93 -3.98 -3.22 -8.21
N ALA A 94 -4.14 -4.11 -7.22
CA ALA A 94 -5.22 -4.05 -6.24
C ALA A 94 -4.97 -2.91 -5.25
N ASN A 95 -5.23 -1.68 -5.67
CA ASN A 95 -5.16 -0.50 -4.81
C ASN A 95 -6.30 0.48 -5.14
N ASN A 96 -6.46 1.47 -4.28
CA ASN A 96 -7.55 2.44 -4.35
C ASN A 96 -7.38 3.49 -5.45
N HIS A 97 -6.19 3.62 -6.01
CA HIS A 97 -5.83 4.62 -7.01
C HIS A 97 -5.82 4.08 -8.45
N MET A 98 -5.88 2.77 -8.66
CA MET A 98 -5.82 2.16 -10.00
C MET A 98 -6.89 2.69 -10.97
N MET A 99 -8.05 3.10 -10.45
CA MET A 99 -9.17 3.65 -11.23
C MET A 99 -9.25 5.18 -11.21
N ASP A 100 -8.20 5.88 -10.79
CA ASP A 100 -8.21 7.35 -10.72
C ASP A 100 -8.36 8.03 -12.08
N TYR A 101 -7.99 7.36 -13.17
CA TYR A 101 -8.20 7.82 -14.55
C TYR A 101 -9.16 6.92 -15.34
N GLY A 102 -9.96 6.11 -14.64
CA GLY A 102 -11.01 5.30 -15.24
C GLY A 102 -10.53 4.02 -15.95
N PRO A 103 -11.48 3.27 -16.56
CA PRO A 103 -11.22 1.99 -17.20
C PRO A 103 -10.19 2.02 -18.32
N GLU A 104 -10.11 3.11 -19.09
CA GLU A 104 -9.19 3.25 -20.21
C GLU A 104 -7.74 3.24 -19.72
N ALA A 105 -7.47 3.95 -18.63
CA ALA A 105 -6.15 3.99 -18.01
C ALA A 105 -5.77 2.64 -17.37
N LEU A 106 -6.72 1.93 -16.75
CA LEU A 106 -6.51 0.55 -16.26
C LEU A 106 -6.15 -0.40 -17.42
N ALA A 107 -6.96 -0.42 -18.49
CA ALA A 107 -6.74 -1.30 -19.64
C ALA A 107 -5.39 -1.01 -20.32
N ARG A 108 -5.03 0.28 -20.44
CA ARG A 108 -3.72 0.71 -20.93
C ARG A 108 -2.60 0.23 -20.02
N THR A 109 -2.75 0.36 -18.72
CA THR A 109 -1.75 -0.08 -17.73
C THR A 109 -1.44 -1.57 -17.88
N GLN A 110 -2.47 -2.41 -17.92
CA GLN A 110 -2.32 -3.87 -18.10
C GLN A 110 -1.66 -4.22 -19.43
N ARG A 111 -2.05 -3.53 -20.52
CA ARG A 111 -1.44 -3.72 -21.84
C ARG A 111 0.05 -3.36 -21.83
N LEU A 112 0.42 -2.18 -21.31
CA LEU A 112 1.82 -1.74 -21.29
C LEU A 112 2.71 -2.63 -20.43
N LEU A 113 2.20 -3.11 -19.30
CA LEU A 113 2.90 -4.10 -18.47
C LEU A 113 3.14 -5.40 -19.26
N SER A 114 2.08 -5.92 -19.89
CA SER A 114 2.15 -7.15 -20.70
C SER A 114 3.09 -7.03 -21.89
N GLU A 115 3.06 -5.92 -22.63
CA GLU A 115 3.95 -5.63 -23.78
C GLU A 115 5.43 -5.57 -23.38
N ARG A 116 5.72 -5.24 -22.12
CA ARG A 116 7.09 -5.22 -21.55
C ARG A 116 7.46 -6.50 -20.81
N GLY A 117 6.60 -7.53 -20.82
CA GLY A 117 6.85 -8.78 -20.09
C GLY A 117 6.78 -8.65 -18.57
N ILE A 118 6.16 -7.58 -18.05
CA ILE A 118 5.97 -7.35 -16.62
C ILE A 118 4.66 -7.99 -16.19
N HIS A 119 4.70 -8.87 -15.19
CA HIS A 119 3.51 -9.52 -14.67
C HIS A 119 2.70 -8.57 -13.80
N HIS A 120 1.39 -8.81 -13.69
CA HIS A 120 0.52 -8.03 -12.82
C HIS A 120 -0.63 -8.86 -12.26
N VAL A 121 -1.22 -8.38 -11.15
CA VAL A 121 -2.33 -9.04 -10.46
C VAL A 121 -3.21 -8.02 -9.74
N GLY A 122 -4.48 -8.34 -9.51
CA GLY A 122 -5.34 -7.59 -8.58
C GLY A 122 -6.18 -6.47 -9.19
N ALA A 123 -6.29 -6.37 -10.50
CA ALA A 123 -7.24 -5.50 -11.19
C ALA A 123 -7.61 -6.08 -12.55
N GLY A 124 -8.73 -5.68 -13.13
CA GLY A 124 -9.19 -6.19 -14.42
C GLY A 124 -10.46 -5.52 -14.93
N MET A 125 -10.90 -5.92 -16.12
CA MET A 125 -12.10 -5.37 -16.76
C MET A 125 -13.41 -5.92 -16.17
N ASN A 126 -13.32 -6.88 -15.26
CA ASN A 126 -14.39 -7.43 -14.45
C ASN A 126 -13.79 -8.19 -13.24
N ALA A 127 -14.64 -8.65 -12.34
CA ALA A 127 -14.28 -9.34 -11.10
C ALA A 127 -13.53 -10.66 -11.34
N GLU A 128 -13.84 -11.39 -12.42
CA GLU A 128 -13.14 -12.63 -12.77
C GLU A 128 -11.68 -12.34 -13.14
N GLN A 129 -11.45 -11.36 -14.02
CA GLN A 129 -10.12 -10.94 -14.42
C GLN A 129 -9.33 -10.35 -13.24
N ALA A 130 -9.97 -9.46 -12.46
CA ALA A 130 -9.34 -8.83 -11.31
C ALA A 130 -8.97 -9.85 -10.23
N GLY A 131 -9.84 -10.84 -10.03
CA GLY A 131 -9.67 -11.90 -9.03
C GLY A 131 -8.77 -13.05 -9.44
N LYS A 132 -8.33 -13.14 -10.70
CA LYS A 132 -7.47 -14.23 -11.17
C LYS A 132 -6.10 -14.18 -10.50
N GLU A 133 -5.65 -15.30 -9.94
CA GLU A 133 -4.30 -15.39 -9.39
C GLU A 133 -3.24 -15.33 -10.48
N LEU A 134 -2.09 -14.77 -10.16
CA LEU A 134 -0.90 -14.92 -11.00
C LEU A 134 -0.19 -16.22 -10.58
N ARG A 135 0.07 -17.11 -11.54
CA ARG A 135 0.89 -18.31 -11.34
C ARG A 135 2.23 -18.14 -12.05
N LEU A 136 3.33 -18.32 -11.32
CA LEU A 136 4.69 -18.25 -11.85
C LEU A 136 5.41 -19.57 -11.58
N THR A 137 6.37 -19.91 -12.43
CA THR A 137 7.34 -20.99 -12.15
C THR A 137 8.73 -20.40 -12.27
N ILE A 138 9.41 -20.24 -11.14
CA ILE A 138 10.74 -19.62 -11.06
C ILE A 138 11.68 -20.65 -10.45
N ARG A 139 12.79 -20.95 -11.15
CA ARG A 139 13.76 -21.98 -10.74
C ARG A 139 13.12 -23.34 -10.41
N GLY A 140 12.00 -23.68 -11.05
CA GLY A 140 11.27 -24.92 -10.82
C GLY A 140 10.24 -24.88 -9.68
N LEU A 141 10.21 -23.82 -8.86
CA LEU A 141 9.19 -23.61 -7.83
C LEU A 141 7.96 -22.87 -8.40
N LYS A 142 6.77 -23.39 -8.09
CA LYS A 142 5.48 -22.82 -8.46
C LYS A 142 5.02 -21.83 -7.41
N LEU A 143 4.77 -20.59 -7.82
CA LEU A 143 4.25 -19.53 -6.96
C LEU A 143 2.83 -19.17 -7.40
N ALA A 144 1.93 -18.96 -6.45
CA ALA A 144 0.63 -18.32 -6.68
C ALA A 144 0.59 -16.97 -5.96
N ILE A 145 0.18 -15.91 -6.65
CA ILE A 145 0.09 -14.56 -6.08
C ILE A 145 -1.36 -14.09 -6.19
N LEU A 146 -1.91 -13.67 -5.06
CA LEU A 146 -3.22 -13.06 -4.91
C LEU A 146 -3.06 -11.61 -4.47
N ALA A 147 -3.94 -10.72 -4.91
CA ALA A 147 -3.89 -9.31 -4.51
C ALA A 147 -5.31 -8.75 -4.34
N PHE A 148 -5.54 -8.03 -3.24
CA PHE A 148 -6.86 -7.52 -2.87
C PHE A 148 -6.79 -6.11 -2.26
N THR A 149 -7.89 -5.38 -2.42
CA THR A 149 -8.14 -4.09 -1.75
C THR A 149 -9.58 -4.01 -1.26
N THR A 150 -9.94 -2.94 -0.54
CA THR A 150 -11.26 -2.75 0.05
C THR A 150 -11.88 -1.42 -0.40
N ASP A 151 -13.20 -1.35 -0.45
CA ASP A 151 -13.97 -0.10 -0.65
C ASP A 151 -14.34 0.56 0.68
N GLU A 152 -13.77 0.10 1.80
CA GLU A 152 -13.96 0.70 3.11
C GLU A 152 -13.68 2.20 3.05
N VAL A 153 -14.41 3.00 3.82
CA VAL A 153 -14.41 4.48 3.74
C VAL A 153 -13.01 5.12 3.78
N HIS A 154 -12.05 4.46 4.42
CA HIS A 154 -10.69 4.93 4.65
C HIS A 154 -9.67 4.42 3.62
N VAL A 155 -10.12 3.58 2.67
CA VAL A 155 -9.36 3.07 1.51
C VAL A 155 -9.99 3.59 0.22
N GLY A 156 -11.29 3.30 0.02
CA GLY A 156 -12.13 3.91 -1.00
C GLY A 156 -11.83 3.45 -2.44
N SER A 157 -11.45 2.19 -2.61
CA SER A 157 -11.20 1.58 -3.93
C SER A 157 -12.45 1.52 -4.79
N VAL A 158 -12.25 1.57 -6.11
CA VAL A 158 -13.28 1.15 -7.08
C VAL A 158 -13.06 -0.33 -7.34
N LEU A 159 -14.00 -1.15 -6.89
CA LEU A 159 -13.92 -2.61 -7.03
C LEU A 159 -14.47 -3.04 -8.38
N ALA A 160 -13.84 -4.05 -8.97
CA ALA A 160 -14.36 -4.69 -10.18
C ALA A 160 -15.67 -5.41 -9.88
N GLY A 161 -16.68 -5.18 -10.72
CA GLY A 161 -17.98 -5.85 -10.68
C GLY A 161 -18.07 -6.99 -11.70
N ALA A 162 -19.27 -7.54 -11.90
CA ALA A 162 -19.46 -8.61 -12.88
C ALA A 162 -19.12 -8.16 -14.31
N SER A 163 -19.41 -6.89 -14.63
CA SER A 163 -19.14 -6.26 -15.92
C SER A 163 -18.30 -4.98 -15.80
N GLU A 164 -18.01 -4.53 -14.58
CA GLU A 164 -17.38 -3.25 -14.29
C GLU A 164 -15.88 -3.43 -14.04
N PRO A 165 -15.02 -2.65 -14.72
CA PRO A 165 -13.59 -2.64 -14.47
C PRO A 165 -13.25 -2.08 -13.08
N GLY A 166 -12.19 -2.61 -12.46
CA GLY A 166 -11.73 -2.12 -11.17
C GLY A 166 -10.66 -2.99 -10.53
N SER A 167 -10.36 -2.67 -9.27
CA SER A 167 -9.45 -3.42 -8.42
C SER A 167 -10.15 -4.65 -7.83
N CYS A 168 -9.38 -5.68 -7.51
CA CYS A 168 -9.93 -6.89 -6.89
C CYS A 168 -10.36 -6.62 -5.45
N GLY A 169 -11.65 -6.80 -5.18
CA GLY A 169 -12.21 -6.67 -3.83
C GLY A 169 -11.81 -7.83 -2.92
N LEU A 170 -11.53 -7.52 -1.66
CA LEU A 170 -11.28 -8.51 -0.62
C LEU A 170 -12.53 -9.40 -0.42
N PRO A 171 -12.44 -10.72 -0.66
CA PRO A 171 -13.57 -11.62 -0.47
C PRO A 171 -13.90 -11.81 1.02
N ASP A 172 -15.02 -12.50 1.27
CA ASP A 172 -15.28 -13.09 2.59
C ASP A 172 -14.08 -13.94 3.07
N GLU A 173 -13.80 -13.85 4.36
CA GLU A 173 -12.66 -14.50 5.01
C GLU A 173 -12.61 -16.01 4.74
N LYS A 174 -13.76 -16.70 4.86
CA LYS A 174 -13.81 -18.15 4.68
C LYS A 174 -13.50 -18.52 3.23
N ILE A 175 -14.10 -17.80 2.29
CA ILE A 175 -13.87 -18.00 0.85
C ILE A 175 -12.39 -17.79 0.50
N LEU A 176 -11.78 -16.74 1.06
CA LEU A 176 -10.38 -16.44 0.82
C LEU A 176 -9.45 -17.49 1.43
N CYS A 177 -9.68 -17.90 2.68
CA CYS A 177 -8.89 -18.96 3.32
C CYS A 177 -9.02 -20.29 2.57
N ASP A 178 -10.23 -20.70 2.16
CA ASP A 178 -10.44 -21.91 1.35
C ASP A 178 -9.70 -21.84 0.00
N ARG A 179 -9.65 -20.66 -0.62
CA ARG A 179 -8.88 -20.43 -1.85
C ARG A 179 -7.37 -20.54 -1.62
N VAL A 180 -6.86 -19.94 -0.54
CA VAL A 180 -5.44 -20.02 -0.16
C VAL A 180 -5.05 -21.46 0.10
N SER A 181 -5.85 -22.23 0.84
CA SER A 181 -5.56 -23.64 1.12
C SER A 181 -5.53 -24.50 -0.14
N ARG A 182 -6.44 -24.28 -1.09
CA ARG A 182 -6.38 -24.98 -2.39
C ARG A 182 -5.12 -24.65 -3.18
N LEU A 183 -4.76 -23.37 -3.27
CA LEU A 183 -3.55 -22.95 -3.96
C LEU A 183 -2.28 -23.48 -3.29
N ALA A 184 -2.26 -23.53 -1.96
CA ALA A 184 -1.13 -24.08 -1.19
C ALA A 184 -0.95 -25.60 -1.42
N ALA A 185 -2.01 -26.32 -1.78
CA ALA A 185 -1.91 -27.74 -2.18
C ALA A 185 -1.37 -27.93 -3.61
N GLU A 186 -1.46 -26.90 -4.46
CA GLU A 186 -1.08 -26.96 -5.88
C GLU A 186 0.26 -26.27 -6.19
N THR A 187 0.80 -25.50 -5.24
CA THR A 187 1.96 -24.61 -5.45
C THR A 187 2.93 -24.69 -4.26
N ASP A 188 4.17 -24.28 -4.48
CA ASP A 188 5.23 -24.27 -3.46
C ASP A 188 5.09 -23.07 -2.51
N ALA A 189 4.53 -21.96 -2.97
CA ALA A 189 4.22 -20.81 -2.13
C ALA A 189 3.02 -20.01 -2.64
N VAL A 190 2.12 -19.67 -1.72
CA VAL A 190 1.05 -18.68 -1.93
C VAL A 190 1.47 -17.36 -1.30
N ILE A 191 1.42 -16.29 -2.09
CA ILE A 191 1.71 -14.92 -1.67
C ILE A 191 0.41 -14.13 -1.73
N VAL A 192 0.09 -13.38 -0.67
CA VAL A 192 -1.11 -12.55 -0.61
C VAL A 192 -0.72 -11.09 -0.38
N LEU A 193 -1.15 -10.22 -1.29
CA LEU A 193 -0.93 -8.78 -1.24
C LEU A 193 -2.22 -8.08 -0.83
N LEU A 194 -2.17 -7.22 0.18
CA LEU A 194 -3.35 -6.56 0.75
C LEU A 194 -3.16 -5.04 0.79
N HIS A 195 -4.03 -4.28 0.14
CA HIS A 195 -3.99 -2.82 0.13
C HIS A 195 -5.18 -2.25 0.91
N TRP A 196 -4.95 -1.90 2.18
CA TRP A 196 -6.01 -1.73 3.19
C TRP A 196 -5.57 -1.00 4.47
N GLY A 197 -6.53 -0.71 5.36
CA GLY A 197 -6.28 -0.14 6.67
C GLY A 197 -6.17 1.38 6.69
N TYR A 198 -5.75 1.94 7.82
CA TYR A 198 -5.80 3.38 8.06
C TYR A 198 -4.50 4.10 7.67
N GLU A 199 -4.59 5.11 6.81
CA GLU A 199 -3.46 5.99 6.50
C GLU A 199 -2.81 6.56 7.77
N TYR A 200 -1.49 6.50 7.83
CA TYR A 200 -0.64 7.03 8.91
C TYR A 200 -0.81 6.38 10.28
N PHE A 201 -1.41 5.18 10.33
CA PHE A 201 -1.41 4.33 11.52
C PHE A 201 -0.22 3.36 11.46
N HIS A 202 0.59 3.34 12.51
CA HIS A 202 1.76 2.47 12.66
C HIS A 202 1.41 1.05 13.10
N TYR A 203 0.14 0.79 13.44
CA TYR A 203 -0.35 -0.52 13.83
C TYR A 203 -1.64 -0.85 13.07
N PRO A 204 -1.74 -2.03 12.45
CA PRO A 204 -2.93 -2.49 11.74
C PRO A 204 -4.11 -2.69 12.70
N ALA A 205 -5.35 -2.64 12.21
CA ALA A 205 -6.51 -2.97 13.03
C ALA A 205 -6.51 -4.44 13.47
N PRO A 206 -7.15 -4.81 14.59
CA PRO A 206 -7.22 -6.19 15.04
C PRO A 206 -7.79 -7.15 14.00
N VAL A 207 -8.78 -6.71 13.21
CA VAL A 207 -9.36 -7.48 12.10
C VAL A 207 -8.35 -7.74 10.98
N GLN A 208 -7.42 -6.81 10.75
CA GLN A 208 -6.35 -6.99 9.75
C GLN A 208 -5.31 -8.00 10.24
N VAL A 209 -4.93 -7.94 11.53
CA VAL A 209 -4.04 -8.92 12.17
C VAL A 209 -4.65 -10.31 12.12
N ASP A 210 -5.92 -10.44 12.51
CA ASP A 210 -6.63 -11.72 12.54
C ASP A 210 -6.76 -12.34 11.14
N LEU A 211 -7.13 -11.57 10.12
CA LEU A 211 -7.20 -12.07 8.75
C LEU A 211 -5.81 -12.52 8.24
N CYS A 212 -4.76 -11.70 8.37
CA CYS A 212 -3.41 -12.11 7.94
C CYS A 212 -2.95 -13.40 8.59
N ARG A 213 -3.23 -13.54 9.87
CA ARG A 213 -2.96 -14.74 10.66
C ARG A 213 -3.72 -15.94 10.09
N LYS A 214 -5.02 -15.83 9.84
CA LYS A 214 -5.82 -16.91 9.24
C LYS A 214 -5.36 -17.30 7.84
N LEU A 215 -4.94 -16.33 7.03
CA LEU A 215 -4.33 -16.60 5.72
C LEU A 215 -3.03 -17.39 5.85
N ALA A 216 -2.17 -17.03 6.81
CA ALA A 216 -0.96 -17.77 7.11
C ALA A 216 -1.28 -19.22 7.54
N ASP A 217 -2.26 -19.43 8.43
CA ASP A 217 -2.72 -20.77 8.83
C ASP A 217 -3.30 -21.56 7.66
N ALA A 218 -3.99 -20.89 6.74
CA ALA A 218 -4.56 -21.49 5.54
C ALA A 218 -3.50 -21.93 4.53
N GLY A 219 -2.24 -21.51 4.69
CA GLY A 219 -1.12 -21.90 3.83
C GLY A 219 -0.48 -20.76 3.04
N ALA A 220 -0.88 -19.49 3.28
CA ALA A 220 -0.16 -18.35 2.70
C ALA A 220 1.26 -18.30 3.29
N ARG A 221 2.25 -18.32 2.40
CA ARG A 221 3.67 -18.30 2.74
C ARG A 221 4.14 -16.90 3.13
N VAL A 222 3.69 -15.90 2.38
CA VAL A 222 4.00 -14.49 2.61
C VAL A 222 2.72 -13.69 2.47
N VAL A 223 2.42 -12.84 3.46
CA VAL A 223 1.35 -11.85 3.40
C VAL A 223 1.97 -10.46 3.51
N VAL A 224 1.71 -9.58 2.55
CA VAL A 224 2.30 -8.23 2.50
C VAL A 224 1.21 -7.17 2.36
N GLY A 225 1.14 -6.29 3.36
CA GLY A 225 0.23 -5.16 3.39
C GLY A 225 0.83 -3.88 2.80
N HIS A 226 -0.05 -3.00 2.31
CA HIS A 226 0.19 -1.71 1.67
C HIS A 226 -0.98 -0.77 2.00
N HIS A 227 -0.90 0.52 1.63
CA HIS A 227 -1.89 1.62 1.85
C HIS A 227 -1.65 2.56 3.04
N PRO A 228 -1.21 2.12 4.25
CA PRO A 228 -1.04 3.05 5.37
C PRO A 228 -0.02 4.18 5.12
N HIS A 229 0.78 4.10 4.06
CA HIS A 229 1.86 5.05 3.70
C HIS A 229 2.91 5.26 4.80
N VAL A 230 2.97 4.32 5.74
CA VAL A 230 3.95 4.22 6.82
C VAL A 230 4.31 2.76 7.03
N GLN A 231 5.53 2.48 7.50
CA GLN A 231 5.86 1.11 7.90
C GLN A 231 5.01 0.68 9.09
N GLN A 232 4.60 -0.59 9.07
CA GLN A 232 4.02 -1.31 10.19
C GLN A 232 4.88 -2.54 10.46
N GLY A 233 4.82 -3.08 11.69
CA GLY A 233 5.63 -4.24 12.07
C GLY A 233 5.34 -5.50 11.23
N CYS A 234 6.08 -6.56 11.53
CA CYS A 234 5.96 -7.87 10.92
C CYS A 234 5.87 -8.97 11.99
N GLU A 235 5.33 -10.12 11.63
CA GLU A 235 5.38 -11.30 12.49
C GLU A 235 5.58 -12.57 11.66
N THR A 236 6.27 -13.54 12.25
CA THR A 236 6.34 -14.90 11.73
C THR A 236 5.30 -15.76 12.41
N ARG A 237 4.50 -16.49 11.63
CA ARG A 237 3.51 -17.44 12.15
C ARG A 237 3.75 -18.81 11.54
N GLY A 238 4.26 -19.72 12.36
CA GLY A 238 4.70 -21.04 11.89
C GLY A 238 5.78 -20.87 10.81
N THR A 239 5.47 -21.31 9.59
CA THR A 239 6.38 -21.19 8.43
C THR A 239 6.03 -20.02 7.51
N SER A 240 5.24 -19.06 7.96
CA SER A 240 4.75 -17.95 7.16
C SER A 240 5.24 -16.61 7.70
N LEU A 241 5.44 -15.66 6.79
CA LEU A 241 5.84 -14.30 7.11
C LEU A 241 4.69 -13.33 6.81
N ILE A 242 4.41 -12.44 7.76
CA ILE A 242 3.41 -11.38 7.61
C ILE A 242 4.12 -10.04 7.79
N SER A 243 4.03 -9.16 6.79
CA SER A 243 4.42 -7.76 6.90
C SER A 243 3.19 -6.89 6.67
N TYR A 244 2.82 -6.05 7.64
CA TYR A 244 1.54 -5.34 7.60
C TYR A 244 1.54 -4.07 6.75
N SER A 245 2.70 -3.44 6.56
CA SER A 245 2.90 -2.33 5.64
C SER A 245 4.38 -2.05 5.44
N LEU A 246 4.80 -1.91 4.18
CA LEU A 246 6.17 -1.52 3.83
C LEU A 246 6.35 0.00 3.68
N GLY A 247 5.26 0.78 3.81
CA GLY A 247 5.26 2.22 3.54
C GLY A 247 5.38 2.53 2.05
N ASN A 248 5.94 3.69 1.71
CA ASN A 248 6.06 4.13 0.33
C ASN A 248 7.48 3.93 -0.16
N LEU A 249 7.70 3.13 -1.22
CA LEU A 249 9.00 3.13 -1.87
C LEU A 249 9.27 4.49 -2.49
N LEU A 250 8.37 4.96 -3.36
CA LEU A 250 8.43 6.29 -3.93
C LEU A 250 7.01 6.78 -4.18
N LEU A 251 6.55 7.70 -3.33
CA LEU A 251 5.25 8.36 -3.47
C LEU A 251 5.42 9.86 -3.23
N PRO A 252 5.74 10.62 -4.29
CA PRO A 252 5.91 12.06 -4.24
C PRO A 252 4.66 12.80 -3.79
N GLU A 253 4.84 14.03 -3.35
CA GLU A 253 3.72 14.86 -2.96
C GLU A 253 2.82 15.13 -4.18
N MET A 254 1.51 14.98 -4.00
CA MET A 254 0.52 15.10 -5.08
C MET A 254 -0.38 16.31 -4.86
N ARG A 255 -0.57 17.14 -5.89
CA ARG A 255 -1.54 18.25 -5.83
C ARG A 255 -2.95 17.71 -6.04
N SER A 256 -3.81 17.90 -5.05
CA SER A 256 -5.26 17.69 -5.17
C SER A 256 -5.89 18.65 -6.18
N ALA A 257 -7.12 18.34 -6.62
CA ALA A 257 -7.97 19.27 -7.36
C ALA A 257 -8.19 20.62 -6.64
N SER A 258 -8.09 20.63 -5.30
CA SER A 258 -8.18 21.85 -4.48
C SER A 258 -6.84 22.58 -4.28
N GLY A 259 -5.77 22.13 -4.93
CA GLY A 259 -4.41 22.65 -4.77
C GLY A 259 -3.68 22.22 -3.48
N ARG A 260 -4.34 21.45 -2.59
CA ARG A 260 -3.72 20.83 -1.41
C ARG A 260 -2.71 19.75 -1.80
N LEU A 261 -1.48 19.84 -1.28
CA LEU A 261 -0.50 18.76 -1.34
C LEU A 261 -0.90 17.61 -0.38
N GLN A 262 -0.96 16.41 -0.94
CA GLN A 262 -1.15 15.14 -0.24
C GLN A 262 0.20 14.43 -0.05
N TYR A 263 0.26 13.53 0.94
CA TYR A 263 1.47 12.77 1.31
C TYR A 263 2.68 13.60 1.77
N ARG A 264 2.45 14.80 2.30
CA ARG A 264 3.51 15.72 2.77
C ARG A 264 4.19 15.34 4.09
N LYS A 265 3.70 14.32 4.81
CA LYS A 265 4.19 14.02 6.16
C LYS A 265 5.59 13.40 6.04
N PRO A 266 6.62 13.83 6.78
CA PRO A 266 7.98 13.29 6.64
C PRO A 266 8.08 11.76 6.72
N VAL A 267 7.18 11.12 7.47
CA VAL A 267 7.11 9.66 7.63
C VAL A 267 6.77 8.92 6.33
N THR A 268 6.08 9.56 5.37
CA THR A 268 5.76 8.97 4.05
C THR A 268 6.96 8.92 3.13
N ARG A 269 8.10 9.50 3.54
CA ARG A 269 9.35 9.47 2.79
C ARG A 269 10.20 8.24 3.08
N GLN A 270 9.82 7.47 4.10
CA GLN A 270 10.52 6.26 4.51
C GLN A 270 9.91 5.05 3.82
N TYR A 271 10.76 4.11 3.43
CA TYR A 271 10.38 2.83 2.84
C TYR A 271 10.99 1.66 3.60
N ALA A 272 10.36 0.50 3.45
CA ALA A 272 10.95 -0.79 3.77
C ALA A 272 10.99 -1.67 2.51
N LEU A 273 12.03 -2.49 2.39
CA LEU A 273 12.13 -3.59 1.45
C LEU A 273 12.12 -4.89 2.25
N LEU A 274 11.21 -5.80 1.90
CA LEU A 274 11.18 -7.13 2.47
C LEU A 274 11.84 -8.11 1.50
N ASN A 275 13.02 -8.59 1.88
CA ASN A 275 13.73 -9.64 1.16
C ASN A 275 13.41 -10.98 1.81
N THR A 276 13.04 -11.99 1.03
CA THR A 276 12.80 -13.34 1.55
C THR A 276 13.16 -14.40 0.51
N THR A 277 13.50 -15.59 0.98
CA THR A 277 13.74 -16.75 0.12
C THR A 277 12.65 -17.79 0.33
N ILE A 278 12.15 -18.39 -0.75
CA ILE A 278 11.35 -19.61 -0.70
C ILE A 278 12.27 -20.80 -1.00
N LEU A 279 12.34 -21.77 -0.09
CA LEU A 279 13.21 -22.95 -0.17
C LEU A 279 12.37 -24.23 -0.14
N GLN A 280 12.32 -25.00 -1.23
CA GLN A 280 11.56 -26.26 -1.29
C GLN A 280 10.11 -26.12 -0.77
N GLY A 281 9.45 -25.03 -1.17
CA GLY A 281 8.10 -24.70 -0.72
C GLY A 281 7.99 -24.30 0.76
N ARG A 282 9.08 -23.89 1.40
CA ARG A 282 9.14 -23.34 2.77
C ARG A 282 9.65 -21.90 2.79
N LEU A 283 9.36 -21.17 3.86
CA LEU A 283 9.96 -19.86 4.12
C LEU A 283 11.41 -20.09 4.55
N GLY A 284 12.34 -19.52 3.80
CA GLY A 284 13.74 -19.46 4.13
C GLY A 284 14.08 -18.21 4.94
N GLU A 285 15.30 -17.73 4.77
CA GLU A 285 15.74 -16.48 5.38
C GLU A 285 14.94 -15.28 4.85
N TRP A 286 14.73 -14.30 5.73
CA TRP A 286 14.13 -13.04 5.37
C TRP A 286 14.75 -11.89 6.15
N GLN A 287 14.71 -10.70 5.57
CA GLN A 287 15.24 -9.49 6.14
C GLN A 287 14.40 -8.29 5.72
N LEU A 288 14.17 -7.37 6.66
CA LEU A 288 13.70 -6.02 6.35
C LEU A 288 14.90 -5.09 6.27
N SER A 289 14.98 -4.35 5.17
CA SER A 289 15.88 -3.20 5.05
C SER A 289 15.06 -1.94 4.86
N GLY A 290 15.59 -0.80 5.28
CA GLY A 290 14.88 0.47 5.24
C GLY A 290 15.65 1.54 4.50
N GLY A 291 14.96 2.61 4.15
CA GLY A 291 15.58 3.83 3.65
C GLY A 291 14.60 4.98 3.62
N ALA A 292 15.04 6.10 3.06
CA ALA A 292 14.20 7.25 2.82
C ALA A 292 14.60 7.97 1.54
N TRP A 293 13.68 8.70 0.91
CA TRP A 293 14.05 9.61 -0.18
C TRP A 293 14.35 11.03 0.32
N ASP A 294 15.37 11.66 -0.29
CA ASP A 294 15.79 13.04 0.02
C ASP A 294 14.96 14.10 -0.73
N SER A 295 15.26 15.39 -0.56
CA SER A 295 14.52 16.46 -1.27
C SER A 295 14.61 16.42 -2.81
N HIS A 296 15.52 15.61 -3.35
CA HIS A 296 15.72 15.39 -4.79
C HIS A 296 15.17 14.03 -5.24
N TYR A 297 14.44 13.32 -4.37
CA TYR A 297 13.88 12.00 -4.62
C TYR A 297 14.92 10.89 -4.85
N ASN A 298 16.17 11.06 -4.43
CA ASN A 298 17.11 9.94 -4.40
C ASN A 298 16.68 8.97 -3.30
N LEU A 299 16.46 7.69 -3.60
CA LEU A 299 16.19 6.67 -2.58
C LEU A 299 17.49 6.33 -1.86
N LEU A 300 17.57 6.62 -0.57
CA LEU A 300 18.79 6.41 0.22
C LEU A 300 18.55 5.24 1.20
N PRO A 301 19.15 4.06 0.95
CA PRO A 301 19.16 2.98 1.92
C PRO A 301 19.79 3.44 3.24
N PHE A 302 19.19 3.05 4.36
CA PHE A 302 19.83 3.22 5.66
C PHE A 302 21.07 2.33 5.75
N ARG A 303 22.16 2.87 6.31
CA ARG A 303 23.43 2.17 6.52
C ARG A 303 23.88 2.34 7.96
N GLU A 304 24.71 1.42 8.44
CA GLU A 304 25.34 1.46 9.77
C GLU A 304 24.30 1.76 10.87
N ALA A 305 24.53 2.80 11.68
CA ALA A 305 23.65 3.19 12.78
C ALA A 305 22.19 3.43 12.36
N SER A 306 21.93 3.97 11.17
CA SER A 306 20.56 4.16 10.69
C SER A 306 19.87 2.83 10.36
N ALA A 307 20.61 1.83 9.90
CA ALA A 307 20.07 0.49 9.63
C ALA A 307 19.75 -0.25 10.95
N GLU A 308 20.59 -0.09 11.97
CA GLU A 308 20.35 -0.62 13.32
C GLU A 308 19.13 0.03 13.98
N GLN A 309 18.99 1.36 13.88
CA GLN A 309 17.82 2.10 14.35
C GLN A 309 16.54 1.65 13.64
N PHE A 310 16.59 1.47 12.32
CA PHE A 310 15.47 0.95 11.55
C PHE A 310 15.06 -0.44 12.04
N THR A 311 16.02 -1.35 12.20
CA THR A 311 15.78 -2.73 12.67
C THR A 311 15.15 -2.73 14.06
N THR A 312 15.68 -1.91 14.97
CA THR A 312 15.15 -1.74 16.33
C THR A 312 13.71 -1.26 16.29
N ARG A 313 13.42 -0.22 15.50
CA ARG A 313 12.07 0.31 15.34
C ARG A 313 11.09 -0.71 14.75
N MET A 314 11.50 -1.49 13.75
CA MET A 314 10.66 -2.55 13.18
C MET A 314 10.36 -3.63 14.21
N SER A 315 11.34 -4.00 15.04
CA SER A 315 11.14 -4.93 16.16
C SER A 315 10.14 -4.38 17.18
N GLU A 316 10.31 -3.13 17.61
CA GLU A 316 9.39 -2.47 18.56
C GLU A 316 7.96 -2.38 18.02
N MET A 317 7.79 -2.06 16.73
CA MET A 317 6.47 -2.05 16.08
C MET A 317 5.86 -3.45 15.92
N SER A 318 6.66 -4.51 16.09
CA SER A 318 6.22 -5.89 15.99
C SER A 318 5.88 -6.52 17.34
N GLU A 319 6.45 -6.01 18.44
CA GLU A 319 6.20 -6.54 19.79
C GLU A 319 4.72 -6.60 20.18
N PRO A 320 3.87 -5.59 19.89
CA PRO A 320 2.47 -5.65 20.29
C PRO A 320 1.69 -6.83 19.70
N PHE A 321 2.09 -7.39 18.56
CA PHE A 321 1.41 -8.55 17.97
C PHE A 321 1.49 -9.79 18.87
N LYS A 322 2.47 -9.88 19.77
CA LYS A 322 2.61 -11.00 20.72
C LYS A 322 1.62 -10.91 21.89
N LEU A 323 0.96 -9.76 22.07
CA LEU A 323 0.00 -9.56 23.15
C LEU A 323 -1.27 -10.37 22.89
N SER A 324 -1.71 -11.15 23.88
CA SER A 324 -2.99 -11.85 23.83
C SER A 324 -4.18 -10.88 23.74
N ASN A 325 -4.01 -9.66 24.22
CA ASN A 325 -5.01 -8.59 24.21
C ASN A 325 -4.67 -7.45 23.22
N TYR A 326 -4.14 -7.78 22.03
CA TYR A 326 -3.82 -6.80 20.97
C TYR A 326 -4.95 -5.79 20.71
N GLY A 327 -6.22 -6.21 20.77
CA GLY A 327 -7.38 -5.33 20.63
C GLY A 327 -7.38 -4.15 21.60
N LEU A 328 -7.11 -4.40 22.89
CA LEU A 328 -7.05 -3.35 23.91
C LEU A 328 -5.85 -2.41 23.68
N PHE A 329 -4.71 -2.94 23.27
CA PHE A 329 -3.57 -2.11 22.85
C PHE A 329 -3.97 -1.20 21.69
N TRP A 330 -4.63 -1.77 20.67
CA TRP A 330 -5.02 -1.05 19.48
C TRP A 330 -6.04 0.05 19.77
N ASP A 331 -7.06 -0.21 20.60
CA ASP A 331 -8.07 0.81 20.95
C ASP A 331 -7.45 2.04 21.61
N ASN A 332 -6.51 1.81 22.55
CA ASN A 332 -5.75 2.87 23.21
C ASN A 332 -4.84 3.61 22.23
N TYR A 333 -4.14 2.88 21.36
CA TYR A 333 -3.31 3.46 20.30
C TYR A 333 -4.14 4.31 19.33
N ALA A 334 -5.19 3.73 18.74
CA ALA A 334 -6.03 4.34 17.73
C ALA A 334 -6.70 5.62 18.25
N THR A 335 -7.16 5.63 19.51
CA THR A 335 -7.73 6.82 20.15
C THR A 335 -6.73 7.97 20.20
N ARG A 336 -5.50 7.71 20.67
CA ARG A 336 -4.42 8.70 20.72
C ARG A 336 -4.03 9.16 19.31
N ARG A 337 -3.84 8.22 18.39
CA ARG A 337 -3.41 8.52 17.02
C ARG A 337 -4.41 9.37 16.26
N ARG A 338 -5.71 9.12 16.42
CA ARG A 338 -6.77 9.97 15.82
C ARG A 338 -6.71 11.40 16.35
N ALA A 339 -6.40 11.59 17.63
CA ALA A 339 -6.26 12.92 18.22
C ALA A 339 -5.01 13.65 17.70
N GLU A 340 -3.89 12.94 17.56
CA GLU A 340 -2.66 13.46 16.96
C GLU A 340 -2.88 13.90 15.51
N LEU A 341 -3.46 13.04 14.67
CA LEU A 341 -3.71 13.35 13.26
C LEU A 341 -4.62 14.58 13.09
N LYS A 342 -5.67 14.70 13.90
CA LYS A 342 -6.53 15.91 13.91
C LYS A 342 -5.73 17.15 14.30
N SER A 343 -4.83 17.03 15.26
CA SER A 343 -3.97 18.14 15.71
C SER A 343 -2.96 18.53 14.63
N GLU A 344 -2.35 17.56 13.95
CA GLU A 344 -1.45 17.79 12.81
C GLU A 344 -2.19 18.50 11.67
N GLU A 345 -3.39 18.02 11.29
CA GLU A 345 -4.22 18.67 10.28
C GLU A 345 -4.57 20.12 10.63
N PHE A 346 -4.85 20.39 11.91
CA PHE A 346 -5.14 21.73 12.39
C PHE A 346 -3.91 22.65 12.33
N ARG A 347 -2.74 22.18 12.77
CA ARG A 347 -1.47 22.95 12.67
C ARG A 347 -1.15 23.26 11.21
N ASP A 348 -1.34 22.31 10.32
CA ASP A 348 -1.11 22.50 8.89
C ASP A 348 -2.09 23.51 8.27
N ALA A 349 -3.33 23.57 8.76
CA ALA A 349 -4.28 24.60 8.36
C ALA A 349 -3.85 26.00 8.85
N LEU A 350 -3.35 26.13 10.08
CA LEU A 350 -2.86 27.39 10.65
C LEU A 350 -1.59 27.90 9.95
N ALA A 351 -0.63 27.02 9.68
CA ALA A 351 0.62 27.38 9.00
C ALA A 351 0.38 28.00 7.61
N LYS A 352 -0.74 27.67 6.95
CA LYS A 352 -1.15 28.28 5.68
C LYS A 352 -1.65 29.70 5.83
N ILE A 353 -2.36 30.02 6.92
CA ILE A 353 -2.86 31.37 7.20
C ILE A 353 -1.69 32.34 7.37
N GLY A 354 -0.60 31.90 8.01
CA GLY A 354 0.60 32.72 8.19
C GLY A 354 1.46 32.93 6.92
N LYS A 355 1.30 32.09 5.89
CA LYS A 355 2.14 32.11 4.67
C LYS A 355 1.43 32.60 3.41
N THR A 356 0.12 32.85 3.46
CA THR A 356 -0.66 33.24 2.29
C THR A 356 -1.04 34.72 2.41
N ASP A 357 -0.73 35.52 1.38
CA ASP A 357 -1.16 36.92 1.31
C ASP A 357 -2.70 36.99 1.51
N PHE A 358 -3.14 37.87 2.40
CA PHE A 358 -4.54 37.95 2.87
C PHE A 358 -5.53 38.11 1.70
N ARG A 359 -5.10 38.78 0.62
CA ARG A 359 -5.88 38.94 -0.63
C ARG A 359 -6.03 37.66 -1.44
N THR A 360 -5.04 36.77 -1.39
CA THR A 360 -5.07 35.46 -2.06
C THR A 360 -5.91 34.46 -1.28
N LEU A 361 -5.88 34.55 0.05
CA LEU A 361 -6.74 33.81 0.98
C LEU A 361 -8.22 34.05 0.64
N LEU A 362 -8.63 35.31 0.49
CA LEU A 362 -10.01 35.67 0.16
C LEU A 362 -10.47 35.19 -1.23
N ARG A 363 -9.56 34.90 -2.16
CA ARG A 363 -9.89 34.38 -3.51
C ARG A 363 -9.94 32.85 -3.59
N THR A 364 -9.24 32.14 -2.70
CA THR A 364 -9.20 30.67 -2.67
C THR A 364 -10.25 30.05 -1.75
N PHE A 365 -10.79 30.81 -0.80
CA PHE A 365 -11.86 30.34 0.08
C PHE A 365 -13.24 30.60 -0.51
N SER A 366 -13.90 29.53 -0.95
CA SER A 366 -15.35 29.51 -1.13
C SER A 366 -16.05 29.81 0.21
N VAL A 367 -17.09 30.64 0.20
CA VAL A 367 -17.91 30.96 1.40
C VAL A 367 -18.44 29.69 2.10
N ARG A 368 -18.59 28.58 1.34
CA ARG A 368 -18.93 27.25 1.87
C ARG A 368 -17.82 26.66 2.75
N ASP A 369 -16.55 26.80 2.36
CA ASP A 369 -15.41 26.27 3.13
C ASP A 369 -15.21 27.05 4.42
N LEU A 370 -15.42 28.37 4.38
CA LEU A 370 -15.37 29.21 5.58
C LEU A 370 -16.48 28.80 6.57
N ARG A 371 -17.71 28.60 6.10
CA ARG A 371 -18.82 28.10 6.93
C ARG A 371 -18.56 26.69 7.47
N ARG A 372 -17.95 25.79 6.68
CA ARG A 372 -17.61 24.44 7.13
C ARG A 372 -16.54 24.46 8.21
N ASN A 373 -15.50 25.27 8.04
CA ASN A 373 -14.41 25.42 9.01
C ASN A 373 -14.88 26.15 10.27
N PHE A 374 -15.73 27.17 10.16
CA PHE A 374 -16.36 27.81 11.31
C PHE A 374 -17.26 26.86 12.11
N ARG A 375 -18.06 26.01 11.44
CA ARG A 375 -18.84 24.97 12.13
C ARG A 375 -17.96 23.94 12.85
N ARG A 376 -16.81 23.58 12.26
CA ARG A 376 -15.83 22.68 12.90
C ARG A 376 -15.17 23.35 14.12
N LEU A 377 -14.78 24.62 14.00
CA LEU A 377 -14.24 25.42 15.10
C LEU A 377 -15.26 25.62 16.22
N ALA A 378 -16.52 25.92 15.90
CA ALA A 378 -17.60 26.05 16.88
C ALA A 378 -17.89 24.73 17.61
N LYS A 379 -17.81 23.58 16.92
CA LYS A 379 -17.92 22.25 17.55
C LYS A 379 -16.74 21.93 18.48
N LEU A 380 -15.53 22.38 18.15
CA LEU A 380 -14.34 22.19 18.98
C LEU A 380 -14.35 23.13 20.21
N ALA A 381 -14.83 24.36 20.06
CA ALA A 381 -14.90 25.35 21.13
C ALA A 381 -16.02 25.09 22.15
N THR A 382 -17.08 24.39 21.78
CA THR A 382 -18.26 24.16 22.64
C THR A 382 -18.23 22.85 23.42
N GLY A 383 -17.22 21.99 23.25
CA GLY A 383 -17.06 20.75 24.02
C GLY A 383 -18.24 19.75 23.95
N ARG A 384 -19.23 19.96 23.08
CA ARG A 384 -20.39 19.08 22.96
C ARG A 384 -20.03 17.83 22.16
N LYS A 385 -19.75 16.74 22.88
CA LYS A 385 -20.01 15.38 22.38
C LYS A 385 -21.48 15.36 21.91
N THR A 386 -21.70 15.01 20.66
CA THR A 386 -23.05 14.65 20.19
C THR A 386 -23.05 13.15 20.02
N GLU A 387 -24.05 12.52 20.65
CA GLU A 387 -24.40 11.12 20.55
C GLU A 387 -24.47 10.68 19.09
N ALA A 388 -23.55 9.80 18.73
CA ALA A 388 -23.62 8.96 17.54
C ALA A 388 -22.81 7.69 17.82
N SER A 389 -23.14 7.04 18.94
CA SER A 389 -22.92 5.61 19.15
C SER A 389 -24.24 5.10 19.71
N LEU A 390 -25.04 4.48 18.87
CA LEU A 390 -26.08 3.48 19.17
C LEU A 390 -26.88 3.27 17.87
N ALA A 391 -26.27 2.50 16.97
CA ALA A 391 -26.99 1.69 15.99
C ALA A 391 -26.14 0.46 15.65
N ASP A 392 -25.67 -0.22 16.69
CA ASP A 392 -25.58 -1.68 16.66
C ASP A 392 -27.01 -2.20 16.83
N SER A 393 -27.72 -2.38 15.72
CA SER A 393 -28.91 -3.21 15.65
C SER A 393 -29.09 -3.75 14.22
N ALA A 394 -28.16 -4.60 13.81
CA ALA A 394 -28.34 -5.50 12.68
C ALA A 394 -28.00 -6.94 13.07
N ILE A 395 -28.52 -7.40 14.22
CA ILE A 395 -28.68 -8.82 14.53
C ILE A 395 -30.03 -8.99 15.24
N LYS A 396 -31.08 -9.26 14.45
CA LYS A 396 -32.27 -10.03 14.86
C LYS A 396 -33.14 -10.28 13.62
N HIS A 397 -32.74 -11.27 12.83
CA HIS A 397 -33.66 -12.15 12.13
C HIS A 397 -32.96 -13.50 11.97
N THR A 398 -33.27 -14.43 12.88
CA THR A 398 -33.62 -15.85 12.60
C THR A 398 -33.75 -16.62 13.93
N SER A 399 -34.75 -17.53 13.96
CA SER A 399 -35.26 -18.37 15.07
C SER A 399 -36.26 -17.65 16.01
N ALA A 400 -37.56 -17.99 16.09
CA ALA A 400 -38.26 -19.19 15.65
C ALA A 400 -39.76 -18.95 15.38
N SER A 401 -40.26 -19.54 14.29
CA SER A 401 -41.52 -20.29 14.20
C SER A 401 -41.44 -21.17 12.97
#